data_AF-A0A9P7MAP0-F1
#
_entry.id   AF-A0A9P7MAP0-F1
#
_cell.length_a   1.000
_cell.length_b   1.000
_cell.length_c   1.000
_cell.angle_alpha   90.00
_cell.angle_beta   90.00
_cell.angle_gamma   90.00
#
_symmetry.space_group_name_H-M   'P 1'
#
loop_
_entity.id
_entity.type
_entity.pdbx_description
1 polymer ?
#
loop_
_entity_poly.entity_id
_entity_poly.type
_entity_poly.pdbx_seq_one_letter_code
_entity_poly.pdbx_strand_id
1 'polypeptide(L)'
;MAEQEHYNVRVGASHAKSLGITHRTTPLACSWTGDMRVRFSDFQVNEIGENGSVIHLRTIGLENDNKVRGGAGSLQSEVVHL
;
A
#
# COMPACT_ATOMS: atom_id res chain seq x y z
N MET A 1 -10.44 22.31 -23.19
CA MET A 1 -9.31 21.36 -23.33
C MET A 1 -9.22 20.62 -22.02
N ALA A 2 -9.48 19.32 -22.00
CA ALA A 2 -9.39 18.53 -20.76
C ALA A 2 -7.91 18.42 -20.38
N GLU A 3 -7.57 18.82 -19.16
CA GLU A 3 -6.25 18.68 -18.55
C GLU A 3 -5.89 17.18 -18.56
N GLN A 4 -4.84 16.82 -19.29
CA GLN A 4 -4.35 15.44 -19.30
C GLN A 4 -3.69 15.19 -17.95
N GLU A 5 -4.30 14.33 -17.13
CA GLU A 5 -3.70 13.93 -15.86
C GLU A 5 -2.41 13.13 -16.11
N HIS A 6 -1.27 13.77 -15.87
CA HIS A 6 0.09 13.21 -16.03
C HIS A 6 0.50 12.39 -14.79
N TYR A 7 -0.28 11.39 -14.39
CA TYR A 7 0.14 10.48 -13.32
C TYR A 7 0.86 9.27 -13.89
N ASN A 8 2.10 9.43 -14.38
CA ASN A 8 3.04 8.33 -14.56
C ASN A 8 4.46 8.84 -14.84
N VAL A 9 5.16 9.30 -13.81
CA VAL A 9 6.64 9.37 -13.89
C VAL A 9 7.15 7.93 -13.89
N ARG A 10 7.24 7.33 -15.07
CA ARG A 10 7.88 6.03 -15.27
C ARG A 10 9.36 6.21 -14.96
N VAL A 11 9.86 5.58 -13.90
CA VAL A 11 11.29 5.34 -13.78
C VAL A 11 11.64 4.28 -14.82
N GLY A 12 12.12 4.74 -15.98
CA GLY A 12 12.51 3.87 -17.09
C GLY A 12 13.74 3.03 -16.75
N ALA A 13 13.97 1.96 -17.51
CA ALA A 13 15.13 1.08 -17.34
C ALA A 13 16.47 1.84 -17.44
N SER A 14 16.54 2.89 -18.26
CA SER A 14 17.70 3.78 -18.37
C SER A 14 17.98 4.55 -17.08
N HIS A 15 16.95 5.10 -16.44
CA HIS A 15 17.05 5.81 -15.17
C HIS A 15 17.44 4.88 -14.02
N ALA A 16 16.84 3.68 -13.97
CA ALA A 16 17.24 2.65 -13.00
C ALA A 16 18.73 2.28 -13.16
N LYS A 17 19.21 2.15 -14.41
CA LYS A 17 20.62 1.88 -14.70
C LYS A 17 21.55 3.00 -14.26
N SER A 18 21.16 4.27 -14.45
CA SER A 18 21.98 5.40 -13.97
C SER A 18 22.08 5.47 -12.44
N LEU A 19 21.08 4.92 -11.73
CA LEU A 19 21.09 4.77 -10.27
C LEU A 19 21.81 3.49 -9.80
N GLY A 20 22.39 2.69 -10.70
CA GLY A 20 23.11 1.46 -10.37
C GLY A 20 22.23 0.20 -10.26
N ILE A 21 20.93 0.30 -10.51
CA ILE A 21 20.00 -0.86 -10.47
C ILE A 21 20.13 -1.65 -11.78
N THR A 22 20.97 -2.69 -11.76
CA THR A 22 21.41 -3.42 -12.96
C THR A 22 21.11 -4.91 -12.95
N HIS A 23 20.90 -5.51 -11.78
CA HIS A 23 20.72 -6.95 -11.61
C HIS A 23 19.28 -7.28 -11.19
N ARG A 24 18.80 -8.47 -11.59
CA ARG A 24 17.48 -9.00 -11.22
C ARG A 24 17.62 -10.45 -10.80
N THR A 25 16.82 -10.88 -9.83
CA THR A 25 16.82 -12.28 -9.33
C THR A 25 16.05 -13.24 -10.24
N THR A 26 15.16 -12.73 -11.10
CA THR A 26 14.30 -13.57 -11.94
C THR A 26 15.11 -14.45 -12.90
N PRO A 27 14.83 -15.76 -12.99
CA PRO A 27 15.46 -16.64 -13.96
C PRO A 27 14.85 -16.52 -15.36
N LEU A 28 13.77 -15.73 -15.52
CA LEU A 28 13.10 -15.57 -16.80
C LEU A 28 13.94 -14.74 -17.77
N ALA A 29 14.18 -15.30 -18.97
CA ALA A 29 14.96 -14.66 -20.01
C ALA A 29 14.20 -13.53 -20.73
N CYS A 30 12.87 -13.53 -20.68
CA CYS A 30 12.03 -12.52 -21.32
C CYS A 30 11.38 -11.59 -20.29
N SER A 31 11.35 -10.30 -20.62
CA SER A 31 10.56 -9.31 -19.90
C SER A 31 9.25 -9.04 -20.65
N TRP A 32 8.25 -8.58 -19.93
CA TRP A 32 6.99 -8.12 -20.48
C TRP A 32 6.74 -6.69 -19.99
N THR A 33 5.91 -5.95 -20.73
CA THR A 33 5.54 -4.58 -20.37
C THR A 33 4.20 -4.58 -19.65
N GLY A 34 4.13 -3.90 -18.51
CA GLY A 34 2.90 -3.67 -17.78
C GLY A 34 2.79 -2.21 -17.37
N ASP A 35 1.58 -1.67 -17.42
CA ASP A 35 1.30 -0.34 -16.90
C ASP A 35 1.06 -0.43 -15.40
N MET A 36 1.83 0.35 -14.63
CA MET A 36 1.69 0.46 -13.18
C MET A 36 1.11 1.83 -12.84
N ARG A 37 0.34 1.94 -11.75
CA ARG A 37 -0.20 3.20 -11.23
C ARG A 37 -1.09 3.95 -12.24
N VAL A 38 -1.91 3.23 -13.00
CA VAL A 38 -2.86 3.83 -13.97
C VAL A 38 -3.96 4.62 -13.23
N ARG A 39 -4.40 4.12 -12.07
CA ARG A 39 -5.29 4.82 -11.13
C ARG A 39 -4.64 4.87 -9.74
N PHE A 40 -5.03 5.84 -8.94
CA PHE A 40 -4.59 5.95 -7.54
C PHE A 40 -4.92 4.68 -6.71
N SER A 41 -6.00 3.98 -7.07
CA SER A 41 -6.42 2.75 -6.40
C SER A 41 -5.61 1.51 -6.79
N ASP A 42 -4.84 1.57 -7.88
CA ASP A 42 -4.09 0.39 -8.36
C ASP A 42 -2.86 0.09 -7.49
N PHE A 43 -2.44 1.03 -6.64
CA PHE A 43 -1.34 0.84 -5.71
C PHE A 43 -1.62 1.52 -4.37
N GLN A 44 -2.00 0.73 -3.37
CA GLN A 44 -2.24 1.19 -2.00
C GLN A 44 -1.13 0.69 -1.06
N VAL A 45 -0.78 1.50 -0.07
CA VAL A 45 0.24 1.16 0.93
C VAL A 45 -0.39 1.21 2.31
N ASN A 46 -0.12 0.19 3.14
CA ASN A 46 -0.42 0.20 4.57
C ASN A 46 0.90 0.05 5.32
N GLU A 47 1.10 0.89 6.32
CA GLU A 47 2.29 0.82 7.18
C GLU A 47 2.20 -0.36 8.15
N ILE A 48 3.35 -0.96 8.47
CA ILE A 48 3.49 -1.98 9.51
C ILE A 48 4.26 -1.33 10.66
N GLY A 49 3.64 -1.26 11.83
CA GLY A 49 4.27 -0.72 13.04
C GLY A 49 5.37 -1.63 13.58
N GLU A 50 6.21 -1.10 14.47
CA GLU A 50 7.30 -1.86 15.11
C GLU A 50 6.82 -3.10 15.87
N ASN A 51 5.57 -3.09 16.33
CA ASN A 51 4.90 -4.22 16.97
C ASN A 51 4.36 -5.27 15.97
N GLY A 52 4.62 -5.10 14.67
CA GLY A 52 4.15 -5.98 13.60
C GLY A 52 2.69 -5.77 13.19
N SER A 53 1.97 -4.81 13.78
CA SER A 53 0.57 -4.53 13.42
C SER A 53 0.47 -3.68 12.15
N VAL A 54 -0.48 -4.00 11.29
CA VAL A 54 -0.77 -3.23 10.07
C VAL A 54 -1.75 -2.11 10.39
N ILE A 55 -1.43 -0.88 9.97
CA ILE A 55 -2.28 0.30 10.18
C ILE A 55 -3.41 0.31 9.15
N HIS A 56 -4.65 0.28 9.64
CA HIS A 56 -5.86 0.39 8.82
C HIS A 56 -6.84 1.39 9.44
N LEU A 57 -7.59 2.09 8.59
CA LEU A 57 -8.73 2.91 9.03
C LEU A 57 -9.89 1.97 9.43
N ARG A 58 -10.23 1.93 10.72
CA ARG A 58 -11.32 1.08 11.25
C ARG A 58 -12.62 1.83 11.53
N THR A 59 -12.52 3.12 11.85
CA THR A 59 -13.66 3.96 12.24
C THR A 59 -13.61 5.26 11.47
N ILE A 60 -14.78 5.73 11.01
CA ILE A 60 -14.94 6.99 10.27
C ILE A 60 -15.76 7.94 11.15
N GLY A 61 -15.25 9.14 11.41
CA GLY A 61 -15.91 10.16 12.25
C GLY A 61 -15.09 10.56 13.47
N LEU A 62 -15.47 11.66 14.13
CA LEU A 62 -14.91 12.06 15.42
C LEU A 62 -15.57 11.22 16.51
N GLU A 63 -14.78 10.51 17.30
CA GLU A 63 -15.26 9.80 18.49
C GLU A 63 -15.56 10.79 19.62
N ASN A 64 -16.59 11.61 19.42
CA ASN A 64 -17.21 12.41 20.48
C ASN A 64 -18.69 12.03 20.53
N ASP A 65 -18.98 10.89 21.19
CA ASP A 65 -20.19 10.66 22.01
C ASP A 65 -20.42 9.16 22.29
N ASN A 66 -19.40 8.46 22.81
CA ASN A 66 -19.66 7.24 23.56
C ASN A 66 -18.72 7.15 24.76
N LYS A 67 -18.99 8.01 25.75
CA LYS A 67 -18.68 7.69 27.14
C LYS A 67 -19.56 6.49 27.55
N VAL A 68 -19.22 5.29 27.07
CA VAL A 68 -19.78 4.06 27.64
C VAL A 68 -19.20 3.93 29.03
N ARG A 69 -20.01 4.34 29.99
CA ARG A 69 -19.86 4.00 31.40
C ARG A 69 -19.75 2.48 31.49
N GLY A 70 -18.56 1.98 31.82
CA GLY A 70 -18.31 0.70 32.49
C GLY A 70 -18.73 -0.58 31.77
N GLY A 71 -17.76 -1.47 31.54
CA GLY A 71 -18.06 -2.89 31.29
C GLY A 71 -16.92 -3.61 30.58
N ALA A 72 -16.16 -4.39 31.35
CA ALA A 72 -15.14 -5.30 30.84
C ALA A 72 -15.73 -6.27 29.79
N GLY A 73 -15.00 -6.49 28.68
CA GLY A 73 -15.39 -7.45 27.65
C GLY A 73 -14.30 -7.69 26.60
N SER A 74 -13.40 -8.63 26.90
CA SER A 74 -12.71 -9.56 25.98
C SER A 74 -12.43 -9.08 24.53
N LEU A 75 -11.21 -8.58 24.29
CA LEU A 75 -10.63 -8.51 22.94
C LEU A 75 -10.26 -9.93 22.49
N GLN A 76 -11.11 -10.55 21.66
CA GLN A 76 -10.69 -11.74 20.91
C GLN A 76 -9.88 -11.28 19.70
N SER A 77 -8.61 -11.67 19.69
CA SER A 77 -7.74 -11.62 18.53
C SER A 77 -8.26 -12.61 17.48
N GLU A 78 -8.77 -12.12 16.36
CA GLU A 78 -9.03 -12.96 15.20
C GLU A 78 -7.70 -13.25 14.50
N VAL A 79 -7.19 -14.46 14.71
CA VAL A 79 -6.06 -15.01 13.97
C VAL A 79 -6.58 -15.45 12.61
N VAL A 80 -6.26 -14.72 11.55
CA VAL A 80 -6.46 -15.19 10.18
C VAL A 80 -5.37 -16.20 9.87
N HIS A 81 -5.72 -17.49 9.81
CA HIS A 81 -4.85 -18.52 9.24
C HIS A 81 -4.85 -18.40 7.71
N LEU A 82 -3.65 -18.40 7.13
CA LEU A 82 -3.40 -18.66 5.72
C LEU A 82 -3.43 -20.18 5.47
#